data_AF-A0A6B3HA29-F1
#
_entry.id   AF-A0A6B3HA29-F1
#
_cell.length_a   1.000
_cell.length_b   1.000
_cell.length_c   1.000
_cell.angle_alpha   90.00
_cell.angle_beta   90.00
_cell.angle_gamma   90.00
#
_symmetry.space_group_name_H-M   'P 1'
#
loop_
_entity.id
_entity.type
_entity.pdbx_description
1 polymer ?
#
loop_
_entity_poly.entity_id
_entity_poly.type
_entity_poly.pdbx_seq_one_letter_code
_entity_poly.pdbx_strand_id
1 'polypeptide(L)'
;RENKDNLIRLSAASRPSLELLAENAESFPCTLRTMAGFVPAMDKALGKGTDEPGLHVSVKSVPSKGKYVPGRDAPVYNATGGPTCYSVPYVGKHAPTADTRRASDVTAPPADRGGADDGTDTALGLPNSPQESQLVNELVAPSLKVRPGELPDWSSVLIGPAFRGAEVKLK
;
A
#
# COMPACT_ATOMS: atom_id res chain seq x y z
N ARG A 1 -12.67 -1.17 31.78
CA ARG A 1 -11.24 -0.98 32.11
C ARG A 1 -10.39 -2.16 31.67
N GLU A 2 -10.91 -3.39 31.74
CA GLU A 2 -10.18 -4.62 31.39
C GLU A 2 -9.52 -4.64 30.01
N ASN A 3 -10.10 -3.99 28.99
CA ASN A 3 -9.54 -4.01 27.63
C ASN A 3 -8.61 -2.84 27.29
N LYS A 4 -8.24 -2.02 28.29
CA LYS A 4 -7.46 -0.79 28.09
C LYS A 4 -6.11 -1.08 27.41
N ASP A 5 -5.40 -2.08 27.89
CA ASP A 5 -4.02 -2.34 27.44
C ASP A 5 -4.00 -2.99 26.05
N ASN A 6 -5.02 -3.78 25.71
CA ASN A 6 -5.19 -4.30 24.35
C ASN A 6 -5.50 -3.18 23.34
N LEU A 7 -6.34 -2.20 23.69
CA LEU A 7 -6.61 -1.05 22.82
C LEU A 7 -5.35 -0.20 22.63
N ILE A 8 -4.57 0.02 23.68
CA ILE A 8 -3.30 0.77 23.60
C ILE A 8 -2.31 0.03 22.69
N ARG A 9 -2.12 -1.28 22.87
CA ARG A 9 -1.23 -2.07 22.00
C ARG A 9 -1.72 -2.10 20.56
N LEU A 10 -3.02 -2.26 20.33
CA LEU A 10 -3.59 -2.25 18.98
C LEU A 10 -3.31 -0.91 18.29
N SER A 11 -3.57 0.20 18.97
CA SER A 11 -3.28 1.55 18.44
C SER A 11 -1.78 1.75 18.19
N ALA A 12 -0.91 1.29 19.09
CA ALA A 12 0.54 1.38 18.91
C ALA A 12 1.04 0.53 17.71
N ALA A 13 0.54 -0.70 17.58
CA ALA A 13 0.93 -1.63 16.51
C ALA A 13 0.38 -1.23 15.13
N SER A 14 -0.79 -0.58 15.08
CA SER A 14 -1.40 -0.14 13.83
C SER A 14 -0.86 1.19 13.30
N ARG A 15 -0.21 1.99 14.15
CA ARG A 15 0.36 3.28 13.79
C ARG A 15 1.28 3.27 12.55
N PRO A 16 2.31 2.43 12.43
CA PRO A 16 3.20 2.46 11.25
C PRO A 16 2.46 2.13 9.95
N SER A 17 1.49 1.20 9.99
CA SER A 17 0.67 0.87 8.83
C SER A 17 -0.26 2.02 8.43
N LEU A 18 -0.83 2.72 9.42
CA LEU A 18 -1.68 3.88 9.19
C LEU A 18 -0.89 5.10 8.68
N GLU A 19 0.36 5.27 9.12
CA GLU A 19 1.28 6.29 8.61
C GLU A 19 1.64 6.03 7.13
N LEU A 20 1.95 4.78 6.76
CA LEU A 20 2.18 4.41 5.37
C LEU A 20 0.92 4.56 4.50
N LEU A 21 -0.24 4.19 5.06
CA LEU A 21 -1.51 4.40 4.36
C LEU A 21 -1.80 5.88 4.20
N ALA A 22 -1.51 6.72 5.20
CA ALA A 22 -1.67 8.17 5.12
C ALA A 22 -0.75 8.79 4.06
N GLU A 23 0.50 8.35 3.98
CA GLU A 23 1.44 8.75 2.92
C GLU A 23 0.89 8.42 1.53
N ASN A 24 0.26 7.25 1.37
CA ASN A 24 -0.30 6.80 0.09
C ASN A 24 -1.77 7.21 -0.12
N ALA A 25 -2.41 7.82 0.88
CA ALA A 25 -3.85 8.05 0.89
C ALA A 25 -4.27 9.00 -0.25
N GLU A 26 -3.40 9.95 -0.61
CA GLU A 26 -3.66 10.93 -1.67
C GLU A 26 -3.85 10.27 -3.06
N SER A 27 -3.31 9.06 -3.27
CA SER A 27 -3.45 8.31 -4.53
C SER A 27 -4.86 7.74 -4.73
N PHE A 28 -5.58 7.34 -3.67
CA PHE A 28 -6.89 6.69 -3.81
C PHE A 28 -7.97 7.65 -4.34
N PRO A 29 -8.20 8.84 -3.76
CA PRO A 29 -9.14 9.82 -4.31
C PRO A 29 -8.76 10.26 -5.74
N CYS A 30 -7.47 10.28 -6.07
CA CYS A 30 -7.00 10.59 -7.41
C CYS A 30 -7.49 9.58 -8.46
N THR A 31 -7.24 8.29 -8.20
CA THR A 31 -7.65 7.20 -9.09
C THR A 31 -9.16 7.12 -9.21
N LEU A 32 -9.88 7.20 -8.10
CA LEU A 32 -11.33 7.10 -8.09
C LEU A 32 -12.00 8.25 -8.86
N ARG A 33 -11.52 9.49 -8.69
CA ARG A 33 -12.01 10.65 -9.45
C ARG A 33 -11.68 10.55 -10.94
N THR A 34 -10.51 10.02 -11.27
CA THR A 34 -10.13 9.74 -12.65
C THR A 34 -11.09 8.76 -13.30
N MET A 35 -11.38 7.64 -12.63
CA MET A 35 -12.34 6.64 -13.13
C MET A 35 -13.73 7.23 -13.31
N ALA A 36 -14.20 8.03 -12.35
CA ALA A 36 -15.50 8.70 -12.43
C ALA A 36 -15.59 9.69 -13.61
N GLY A 37 -14.52 10.44 -13.90
CA GLY A 37 -14.46 11.37 -15.03
C GLY A 37 -14.20 10.71 -16.39
N PHE A 38 -13.63 9.50 -16.40
CA PHE A 38 -13.21 8.83 -17.63
C PHE A 38 -14.38 8.41 -18.52
N VAL A 39 -15.41 7.79 -17.96
CA VAL A 39 -16.56 7.28 -18.73
C VAL A 39 -17.25 8.38 -19.56
N PRO A 40 -17.68 9.53 -18.98
CA PRO A 40 -18.33 10.57 -19.78
C PRO A 40 -17.38 11.22 -20.79
N ALA A 41 -16.08 11.30 -20.49
CA ALA A 41 -15.09 11.81 -21.43
C ALA A 41 -14.92 10.88 -22.64
N MET A 42 -14.89 9.57 -22.42
CA MET A 42 -14.80 8.57 -23.49
C MET A 42 -16.09 8.43 -24.29
N ASP A 43 -17.25 8.50 -23.63
CA ASP A 43 -18.55 8.55 -24.31
C ASP A 43 -18.58 9.71 -25.33
N LYS A 44 -18.09 10.90 -24.92
CA LYS A 44 -17.94 12.05 -25.83
C LYS A 44 -16.91 11.82 -26.92
N ALA A 45 -15.73 11.30 -26.57
CA ALA A 45 -14.64 11.09 -27.53
C ALA A 45 -14.95 10.04 -28.60
N LEU A 46 -15.83 9.09 -28.29
CA LEU A 46 -16.27 8.02 -29.20
C LEU A 46 -17.58 8.34 -29.92
N GLY A 47 -18.16 9.54 -29.73
CA GLY A 47 -19.37 9.97 -30.44
C GLY A 47 -20.65 9.30 -29.96
N LYS A 48 -20.73 8.83 -28.69
CA LYS A 48 -21.94 8.19 -28.16
C LYS A 48 -23.13 9.15 -28.21
N GLY A 49 -24.22 8.71 -28.85
CA GLY A 49 -25.44 9.52 -29.02
C GLY A 49 -25.36 10.53 -30.15
N THR A 50 -24.36 10.44 -31.02
CA THR A 50 -24.22 11.25 -32.24
C THR A 50 -24.29 10.35 -33.49
N ASP A 51 -24.43 10.96 -34.66
CA ASP A 51 -24.42 10.25 -35.95
C ASP A 51 -22.99 9.95 -36.46
N GLU A 52 -21.96 10.34 -35.72
CA GLU A 52 -20.54 10.13 -36.04
C GLU A 52 -19.85 9.27 -34.96
N PRO A 53 -20.11 7.95 -34.92
CA PRO A 53 -19.46 7.07 -33.94
C PRO A 53 -17.99 6.83 -34.31
N GLY A 54 -17.09 6.92 -33.33
CA GLY A 54 -15.67 6.62 -33.48
C GLY A 54 -14.74 7.69 -32.90
N LEU A 55 -13.44 7.35 -32.82
CA LEU A 55 -12.42 8.27 -32.33
C LEU A 55 -11.90 9.16 -33.47
N HIS A 56 -12.07 10.47 -33.33
CA HIS A 56 -11.50 11.46 -34.25
C HIS A 56 -10.14 11.94 -33.72
N VAL A 57 -9.06 11.67 -34.46
CA VAL A 57 -7.68 12.01 -34.04
C VAL A 57 -7.09 13.05 -34.98
N SER A 58 -6.52 14.12 -34.39
CA SER A 58 -5.63 15.03 -35.10
C SER A 58 -4.19 14.68 -34.76
N VAL A 59 -3.39 14.34 -35.78
CA VAL A 59 -1.99 13.97 -35.61
C VAL A 59 -1.12 15.13 -36.08
N LYS A 60 -0.27 15.65 -35.19
CA LYS A 60 0.79 16.60 -35.53
C LYS A 60 2.14 15.92 -35.39
N SER A 61 2.85 15.77 -36.50
CA SER A 61 4.23 15.28 -36.44
C SER A 61 5.14 16.34 -35.84
N VAL A 62 6.09 15.90 -35.01
CA VAL A 62 7.16 16.72 -34.46
C VAL A 62 8.50 16.28 -35.06
N PRO A 63 9.48 17.19 -35.20
CA PRO A 63 10.82 16.81 -35.66
C PRO A 63 11.42 15.69 -34.81
N SER A 64 12.17 14.79 -35.45
CA SER A 64 12.88 13.72 -34.76
C SER A 64 13.90 14.29 -33.76
N LYS A 65 13.95 13.72 -32.55
CA LYS A 65 14.98 14.04 -31.56
C LYS A 65 16.36 13.41 -31.90
N GLY A 66 16.46 12.69 -33.01
CA GLY A 66 17.68 11.98 -33.42
C GLY A 66 17.86 10.64 -32.71
N LYS A 67 19.02 10.01 -32.93
CA LYS A 67 19.36 8.73 -32.28
C LYS A 67 19.66 8.93 -30.79
N TYR A 68 19.38 7.90 -30.01
CA TYR A 68 19.82 7.82 -28.61
C TYR A 68 21.35 7.85 -28.52
N VAL A 69 21.85 8.67 -27.60
CA VAL A 69 23.28 8.78 -27.25
C VAL A 69 23.47 8.29 -25.81
N PRO A 70 24.13 7.14 -25.60
CA PRO A 70 24.45 6.64 -24.27
C PRO A 70 25.15 7.69 -23.41
N GLY A 71 24.79 7.76 -22.12
CA GLY A 71 25.34 8.74 -21.17
C GLY A 71 24.68 10.13 -21.24
N ARG A 72 24.31 10.62 -22.42
CA ARG A 72 23.60 11.90 -22.57
C ARG A 72 22.09 11.76 -22.41
N ASP A 73 21.52 10.72 -23.03
CA ASP A 73 20.06 10.53 -23.09
C ASP A 73 19.58 9.49 -22.06
N ALA A 74 20.47 9.05 -21.16
CA ALA A 74 20.18 8.05 -20.14
C ALA A 74 19.14 8.58 -19.12
N PRO A 75 18.10 7.80 -18.79
CA PRO A 75 17.15 8.17 -17.75
C PRO A 75 17.86 8.34 -16.40
N VAL A 76 17.51 9.40 -15.68
CA VAL A 76 17.99 9.62 -14.31
C VAL A 76 16.90 9.17 -13.34
N TYR A 77 17.24 8.26 -12.44
CA TYR A 77 16.35 7.70 -11.43
C TYR A 77 16.55 8.36 -10.06
N ASN A 78 16.60 9.69 -10.03
CA ASN A 78 16.75 10.48 -8.79
C ASN A 78 15.43 11.11 -8.33
N ALA A 79 14.29 10.58 -8.78
CA ALA A 79 12.98 11.09 -8.37
C ALA A 79 12.76 10.80 -6.88
N THR A 80 12.59 11.87 -6.10
CA THR A 80 12.32 11.82 -4.64
C THR A 80 10.87 12.16 -4.30
N GLY A 81 10.01 12.33 -5.31
CA GLY A 81 8.61 12.68 -5.11
C GLY A 81 7.82 11.50 -4.54
N GLY A 82 7.02 11.77 -3.50
CA GLY A 82 6.01 10.85 -2.99
C GLY A 82 4.83 10.66 -3.97
N PRO A 83 3.82 9.87 -3.58
CA PRO A 83 2.65 9.58 -4.42
C PRO A 83 1.92 10.87 -4.83
N THR A 84 2.17 11.31 -6.07
CA THR A 84 1.59 12.53 -6.64
C THR A 84 0.41 12.18 -7.54
N CYS A 85 -0.70 12.90 -7.36
CA CYS A 85 -1.82 12.85 -8.30
C CYS A 85 -1.47 13.64 -9.56
N TYR A 86 -0.84 12.98 -10.53
CA TYR A 86 -0.65 13.55 -11.85
C TYR A 86 -1.99 13.64 -12.59
N SER A 87 -2.21 14.74 -13.30
CA SER A 87 -3.35 14.83 -14.20
C SER A 87 -3.18 13.77 -15.29
N VAL A 88 -4.04 12.75 -15.31
CA VAL A 88 -4.36 12.08 -16.56
C VAL A 88 -5.04 13.09 -17.49
N PRO A 89 -5.06 12.89 -18.83
CA PRO A 89 -5.65 13.85 -19.78
C PRO A 89 -7.14 14.20 -19.54
N TYR A 90 -7.77 13.58 -18.54
CA TYR A 90 -9.16 13.77 -18.17
C TYR A 90 -9.38 14.62 -16.91
N VAL A 91 -8.33 14.91 -16.10
CA VAL A 91 -8.45 15.72 -14.87
C VAL A 91 -7.20 16.59 -14.61
N GLY A 92 -7.20 17.85 -15.04
CA GLY A 92 -6.25 18.89 -14.57
C GLY A 92 -5.07 19.24 -15.50
N LYS A 93 -4.17 20.11 -15.01
CA LYS A 93 -3.01 20.65 -15.76
C LYS A 93 -1.97 19.57 -16.01
N HIS A 94 -1.65 19.34 -17.29
CA HIS A 94 -0.72 18.32 -17.79
C HIS A 94 0.55 18.16 -16.94
N ALA A 95 0.96 16.91 -16.74
CA ALA A 95 2.27 16.62 -16.17
C ALA A 95 3.36 17.30 -17.03
N PRO A 96 4.31 18.02 -16.40
CA PRO A 96 5.42 18.63 -17.11
C PRO A 96 6.17 17.57 -17.91
N THR A 97 6.33 17.83 -19.21
CA THR A 97 7.17 17.02 -20.09
C THR A 97 8.59 16.99 -19.53
N ALA A 98 9.33 15.90 -19.77
CA ALA A 98 10.67 15.68 -19.17
C ALA A 98 11.63 16.87 -19.35
N ASP A 99 11.43 17.64 -20.42
CA ASP A 99 12.08 18.89 -20.79
C ASP A 99 11.90 20.06 -19.79
N THR A 100 10.98 19.97 -18.82
CA THR A 100 10.68 21.04 -17.85
C THR A 100 10.98 20.68 -16.39
N ARG A 101 11.45 19.45 -16.11
CA ARG A 101 11.80 19.02 -14.74
C ARG A 101 13.22 19.45 -14.37
N ARG A 102 13.35 20.56 -13.62
CA ARG A 102 14.60 20.92 -12.94
C ARG A 102 14.66 20.18 -11.60
N ALA A 103 15.57 19.20 -11.48
CA ALA A 103 15.78 18.46 -10.25
C ALA A 103 16.22 19.40 -9.12
N SER A 104 15.59 19.30 -7.96
CA SER A 104 16.05 19.95 -6.73
C SER A 104 16.72 18.88 -5.88
N ASP A 105 17.96 19.13 -5.48
CA ASP A 105 18.74 18.24 -4.61
C ASP A 105 18.15 18.20 -3.21
N VAL A 106 17.83 17.01 -2.70
CA VAL A 106 17.60 16.80 -1.27
C VAL A 106 18.25 15.48 -0.86
N THR A 107 19.31 15.60 -0.06
CA THR A 107 19.95 14.51 0.66
C THR A 107 19.27 14.35 2.03
N ALA A 108 18.75 13.16 2.33
CA ALA A 108 18.45 12.75 3.70
C ALA A 108 18.70 11.23 3.85
N PRO A 109 19.34 10.77 4.94
CA PRO A 109 19.67 9.36 5.17
C PRO A 109 18.49 8.56 5.75
N PRO A 110 18.47 7.21 5.62
CA PRO A 110 17.39 6.39 6.14
C PRO A 110 17.51 6.22 7.66
N ALA A 111 16.39 6.26 8.37
CA ALA A 111 16.31 5.96 9.79
C ALA A 111 16.24 4.43 10.01
N ASP A 112 17.10 3.98 10.92
CA ASP A 112 17.37 2.60 11.27
C ASP A 112 16.24 1.93 12.07
N ARG A 113 16.13 0.60 11.93
CA ARG A 113 15.19 -0.25 12.67
C ARG A 113 15.84 -0.70 13.98
N GLY A 114 15.26 -0.34 15.12
CA GLY A 114 15.71 -0.81 16.44
C GLY A 114 14.53 -1.20 17.32
N GLY A 115 14.51 -2.47 17.76
CA GLY A 115 13.45 -3.04 18.60
C GLY A 115 13.47 -2.57 20.05
N ALA A 116 12.37 -2.79 20.75
CA ALA A 116 12.28 -2.77 22.20
C ALA A 116 11.20 -3.75 22.67
N ASP A 117 11.65 -4.70 23.49
CA ASP A 117 10.91 -5.69 24.26
C ASP A 117 10.43 -5.09 25.61
N ASP A 118 9.63 -5.87 26.34
CA ASP A 118 9.12 -5.75 27.73
C ASP A 118 7.61 -5.42 27.82
N GLY A 119 6.67 -6.35 28.11
CA GLY A 119 6.49 -7.18 29.32
C GLY A 119 5.27 -6.61 30.09
N THR A 120 4.09 -7.24 30.23
CA THR A 120 3.76 -8.33 31.17
C THR A 120 2.35 -8.93 30.90
N ASP A 121 2.26 -10.24 30.63
CA ASP A 121 1.37 -11.23 31.29
C ASP A 121 1.79 -12.64 30.81
N THR A 122 2.36 -13.43 31.71
CA THR A 122 3.44 -14.41 31.44
C THR A 122 2.99 -15.88 31.30
N ALA A 123 1.70 -16.15 31.10
CA ALA A 123 1.25 -17.54 30.93
C ALA A 123 1.52 -18.12 29.51
N LEU A 124 1.55 -17.27 28.47
CA LEU A 124 1.72 -17.66 27.07
C LEU A 124 2.84 -16.88 26.32
N GLY A 125 3.63 -16.06 27.02
CA GLY A 125 4.66 -15.22 26.40
C GLY A 125 4.14 -13.95 25.73
N LEU A 126 5.03 -13.24 25.01
CA LEU A 126 4.73 -11.96 24.35
C LEU A 126 3.59 -12.17 23.31
N PRO A 127 2.56 -11.29 23.30
CA PRO A 127 1.51 -11.31 22.29
C PRO A 127 2.07 -11.34 20.87
N ASN A 128 1.62 -12.31 20.07
CA ASN A 128 2.12 -12.57 18.71
C ASN A 128 3.62 -12.91 18.65
N SER A 129 4.15 -13.51 19.71
CA SER A 129 5.49 -14.09 19.68
C SER A 129 5.54 -15.32 18.76
N PRO A 130 6.73 -15.67 18.21
CA PRO A 130 6.88 -16.91 17.45
C PRO A 130 6.41 -18.15 18.21
N GLN A 131 6.60 -18.16 19.53
CA GLN A 131 6.20 -19.24 20.42
C GLN A 131 4.67 -19.32 20.58
N GLU A 132 3.99 -18.19 20.74
CA GLU A 132 2.52 -18.14 20.80
C GLU A 132 1.90 -18.50 19.45
N SER A 133 2.45 -18.00 18.34
CA SER A 133 2.00 -18.33 16.99
C SER A 133 2.14 -19.83 16.69
N GLN A 134 3.24 -20.46 17.13
CA GLN A 134 3.43 -21.89 17.00
C GLN A 134 2.37 -22.68 17.79
N LEU A 135 2.12 -22.31 19.05
CA LEU A 135 1.10 -22.96 19.88
C LEU A 135 -0.32 -22.80 19.31
N VAL A 136 -0.69 -21.60 18.88
CA VAL A 136 -2.02 -21.31 18.30
C VAL A 136 -2.19 -22.06 16.98
N ASN A 137 -1.16 -22.11 16.14
CA ASN A 137 -1.21 -22.85 14.88
C ASN A 137 -1.34 -24.37 15.10
N GLU A 138 -0.63 -24.94 16.08
CA GLU A 138 -0.79 -26.35 16.48
C GLU A 138 -2.23 -26.66 16.95
N LEU A 139 -2.88 -25.72 17.63
CA LEU A 139 -4.23 -25.91 18.16
C LEU A 139 -5.33 -25.75 17.08
N VAL A 140 -5.10 -24.89 16.10
CA VAL A 140 -6.11 -24.51 15.08
C VAL A 140 -5.98 -25.34 13.80
N ALA A 141 -4.75 -25.68 13.40
CA ALA A 141 -4.47 -26.37 12.13
C ALA A 141 -5.23 -27.70 11.95
N PRO A 142 -5.42 -28.55 12.99
CA PRO A 142 -6.19 -29.80 12.85
C PRO A 142 -7.64 -29.55 12.41
N SER A 143 -8.26 -28.48 12.92
CA SER A 143 -9.64 -28.10 12.57
C SER A 143 -9.77 -27.62 11.13
N LEU A 144 -8.69 -27.07 10.58
CA LEU A 144 -8.61 -26.57 9.21
C LEU A 144 -8.03 -27.59 8.22
N LYS A 145 -7.62 -28.79 8.68
CA LYS A 145 -6.97 -29.85 7.89
C LYS A 145 -5.72 -29.38 7.12
N VAL A 146 -5.00 -28.41 7.67
CA VAL A 146 -3.72 -27.91 7.15
C VAL A 146 -2.60 -28.25 8.12
N ARG A 147 -1.35 -28.14 7.69
CA ARG A 147 -0.21 -28.30 8.61
C ARG A 147 -0.01 -27.00 9.41
N PRO A 148 0.41 -27.05 10.70
CA PRO A 148 0.65 -25.85 11.50
C PRO A 148 1.59 -24.83 10.84
N GLY A 149 2.62 -25.29 10.12
CA GLY A 149 3.57 -24.43 9.39
C GLY A 149 3.07 -23.85 8.06
N GLU A 150 1.86 -24.19 7.61
CA GLU A 150 1.23 -23.61 6.41
C GLU A 150 0.34 -22.40 6.73
N LEU A 151 0.04 -22.16 8.01
CA LEU A 151 -0.73 -21.01 8.44
C LEU A 151 0.14 -19.74 8.38
N PRO A 152 -0.34 -18.65 7.76
CA PRO A 152 0.39 -17.39 7.74
C PRO A 152 0.60 -16.83 9.16
N ASP A 153 1.72 -16.15 9.40
CA ASP A 153 2.05 -15.59 10.72
C ASP A 153 1.00 -14.61 11.28
N TRP A 154 0.12 -14.05 10.45
CA TRP A 154 -0.98 -13.19 10.90
C TRP A 154 -2.20 -13.96 11.44
N SER A 155 -2.27 -15.28 11.27
CA SER A 155 -3.39 -16.11 11.76
C SER A 155 -3.54 -16.01 13.28
N SER A 156 -2.42 -16.04 14.00
CA SER A 156 -2.35 -15.94 15.46
C SER A 156 -2.74 -14.55 15.98
N VAL A 157 -2.60 -13.49 15.16
CA VAL A 157 -3.06 -12.14 15.51
C VAL A 157 -4.59 -12.07 15.60
N LEU A 158 -5.30 -12.81 14.74
CA LEU A 158 -6.76 -12.85 14.74
C LEU A 158 -7.32 -13.82 15.77
N ILE A 159 -6.63 -14.94 15.99
CA ILE A 159 -7.17 -16.07 16.74
C ILE A 159 -6.60 -16.15 18.16
N GLY A 160 -5.35 -15.74 18.37
CA GLY A 160 -4.66 -15.77 19.66
C GLY A 160 -5.43 -15.10 20.81
N PRO A 161 -6.08 -13.93 20.62
CA PRO A 161 -6.88 -13.31 21.67
C PRO A 161 -8.06 -14.16 22.16
N ALA A 162 -8.60 -15.07 21.34
CA ALA A 162 -9.71 -15.94 21.73
C ALA A 162 -9.27 -17.11 22.63
N PHE A 163 -7.98 -17.47 22.60
CA PHE A 163 -7.42 -18.56 23.42
C PHE A 163 -6.78 -18.07 24.72
N ARG A 164 -6.56 -16.75 24.88
CA ARG A 164 -6.02 -16.19 26.13
C ARG A 164 -7.06 -16.22 27.24
N GLY A 165 -6.69 -16.80 28.38
CA GLY A 165 -7.57 -16.91 29.56
C GLY A 165 -8.58 -18.05 29.49
N ALA A 166 -8.53 -18.90 28.45
CA ALA A 166 -9.31 -20.13 28.38
C ALA A 166 -8.58 -21.26 29.14
N GLU A 167 -9.19 -21.78 30.21
CA GLU A 167 -8.68 -22.97 30.92
C GLU A 167 -9.31 -24.25 30.36
N VAL A 168 -8.47 -25.23 30.00
CA VAL A 168 -8.93 -26.57 29.60
C VAL A 168 -8.48 -27.58 30.66
N LYS A 169 -9.44 -28.20 31.34
CA LYS A 169 -9.17 -29.32 32.26
C LYS A 169 -9.18 -30.62 31.47
N LEU A 170 -8.02 -31.25 31.35
CA LEU A 170 -7.87 -32.60 30.80
C LEU A 170 -8.28 -33.61 31.87
N LYS A 171 -9.10 -34.60 31.50
CA LYS A 171 -9.38 -35.79 32.30
C LYS A 171 -8.48 -36.93 31.86
#